data_AF-A0A1D6G2Z9-F1
#
_entry.id   AF-A0A1D6G2Z9-F1
#
_cell.length_a   1.000
_cell.length_b   1.000
_cell.length_c   1.000
_cell.angle_alpha   90.00
_cell.angle_beta   90.00
_cell.angle_gamma   90.00
#
_symmetry.space_group_name_H-M   'P 1'
#
loop_
_entity.id
_entity.type
_entity.pdbx_description
1 polymer ?
#
loop_
_entity_poly.entity_id
_entity_poly.type
_entity_poly.pdbx_seq_one_letter_code
_entity_poly.pdbx_strand_id
1 'polypeptide(L)'
;MYARWLFFPAVFGLATQLIDFGSLQWLVLPGFFIFVISWAVLFLQFWKRKNSALLARWGIHCSLSEYKNLDNVSFLSDSLTVEEKEFGVVSVVVEKRKFQRNEWFGVLLRIRNNAIIVLAIICLQLPFELAYAHLYEIAETEVMRYLLTAVYLVAIQYYTRIGGKVSVNLIKYENNQGEESSSASLVYKAFGLYFMQSYIGLFYHASLHRDILALRRVLIQRLIVYQVLENLIENSIPYLKYSYKKYIAVHKKKRGKESTVGRSVRLSTRVEKEYLKPSYTASIGAELEDGLFDDFLELTLQFGMIMMFACAFPLIFCFAALNNVTELRADALKLLVMLKRPVPRAAATIGAWLNIFQVY
;
A
#
# COMPACT_ATOMS: atom_id res chain seq x y z
N MET A 1 -5.80 -13.15 -7.33
CA MET A 1 -4.82 -14.28 -7.29
C MET A 1 -4.42 -14.57 -5.86
N TYR A 2 -3.94 -13.56 -5.15
CA TYR A 2 -3.55 -13.61 -3.74
C TYR A 2 -4.56 -14.30 -2.82
N ALA A 3 -5.83 -13.86 -2.79
CA ALA A 3 -6.89 -14.48 -1.97
C ALA A 3 -7.03 -16.00 -2.14
N ARG A 4 -6.88 -16.52 -3.37
CA ARG A 4 -6.95 -17.96 -3.64
C ARG A 4 -5.72 -18.71 -3.13
N TRP A 5 -4.54 -18.10 -3.28
CA TRP A 5 -3.28 -18.67 -2.81
C TRP A 5 -3.17 -18.68 -1.28
N LEU A 6 -3.83 -17.74 -0.61
CA LEU A 6 -3.86 -17.65 0.85
C LEU A 6 -4.63 -18.81 1.51
N PHE A 7 -5.50 -19.49 0.76
CA PHE A 7 -6.28 -20.61 1.28
C PHE A 7 -5.38 -21.78 1.72
N PHE A 8 -4.29 -22.07 0.99
CA PHE A 8 -3.37 -23.17 1.34
C PHE A 8 -2.72 -22.99 2.72
N PRO A 9 -2.03 -21.87 3.02
CA PRO A 9 -1.48 -21.66 4.35
C PRO A 9 -2.56 -21.42 5.42
N ALA A 10 -3.75 -20.94 5.06
CA ALA A 10 -4.86 -20.83 6.01
C ALA A 10 -5.30 -22.21 6.52
N VAL A 11 -5.50 -23.18 5.63
CA VAL A 11 -5.86 -24.55 6.01
C VAL A 11 -4.75 -25.18 6.85
N PHE A 12 -3.48 -25.00 6.46
CA PHE A 12 -2.37 -25.56 7.21
C PHE A 12 -2.21 -24.90 8.58
N GLY A 13 -2.31 -23.56 8.67
CA GLY A 13 -2.27 -22.83 9.94
C GLY A 13 -3.40 -23.23 10.88
N LEU A 14 -4.61 -23.46 10.36
CA LEU A 14 -5.73 -23.97 11.14
C LEU A 14 -5.46 -25.39 11.64
N ALA A 15 -4.93 -26.27 10.78
CA ALA A 15 -4.53 -27.62 11.17
C ALA A 15 -3.47 -27.63 12.27
N THR A 16 -2.48 -26.72 12.22
CA THR A 16 -1.45 -26.61 13.28
C THR A 16 -2.03 -26.25 14.65
N GLN A 17 -3.22 -25.63 14.70
CA GLN A 17 -3.84 -25.21 15.95
C GLN A 17 -4.95 -26.14 16.44
N LEU A 18 -5.62 -26.88 15.56
CA LEU A 18 -6.67 -27.83 15.94
C LEU A 18 -6.13 -29.23 16.25
N ILE A 19 -4.99 -29.61 15.68
CA ILE A 19 -4.42 -30.94 15.86
C ILE A 19 -3.38 -30.88 16.97
N ASP A 20 -3.60 -31.66 18.04
CA ASP A 20 -2.60 -31.87 19.08
C ASP A 20 -1.56 -32.88 18.61
N PHE A 21 -0.37 -32.40 18.22
CA PHE A 21 0.73 -33.23 17.72
C PHE A 21 1.54 -33.93 18.81
N GLY A 22 1.13 -33.81 20.08
CA GLY A 22 1.82 -34.43 21.21
C GLY A 22 3.31 -34.10 21.25
N SER A 23 4.17 -35.11 21.20
CA SER A 23 5.64 -34.94 21.26
C SER A 23 6.24 -34.27 20.02
N LEU A 24 5.56 -34.31 18.87
CA LEU A 24 6.06 -33.73 17.61
C LEU A 24 5.81 -32.22 17.47
N GLN A 25 5.15 -31.60 18.45
CA GLN A 25 4.79 -30.18 18.40
C GLN A 25 6.00 -29.25 18.20
N TRP A 26 7.16 -29.61 18.73
CA TRP A 26 8.41 -28.89 18.53
C TRP A 26 8.90 -28.85 17.07
N LEU A 27 8.53 -29.85 16.25
CA LEU A 27 8.88 -29.93 14.82
C LEU A 27 7.83 -29.28 13.92
N VAL A 28 6.58 -29.21 14.38
CA VAL A 28 5.46 -28.66 13.60
C VAL A 28 5.65 -27.17 13.33
N LEU A 29 6.11 -26.39 14.31
CA LEU A 29 6.26 -24.95 14.16
C LEU A 29 7.39 -24.55 13.17
N PRO A 30 8.61 -25.14 13.23
CA PRO A 30 9.62 -24.94 12.19
C PRO A 30 9.19 -25.45 10.81
N GLY A 31 8.50 -26.59 10.75
CA GLY A 31 7.96 -27.14 9.50
C GLY A 31 6.93 -26.20 8.85
N PHE A 32 6.06 -25.61 9.67
CA PHE A 32 5.12 -24.57 9.25
C PHE A 32 5.84 -23.35 8.66
N PHE A 33 6.93 -22.91 9.28
CA PHE A 33 7.70 -21.77 8.80
C PHE A 33 8.37 -22.02 7.43
N ILE A 34 9.02 -23.17 7.27
CA ILE A 34 9.63 -23.56 5.98
C ILE A 34 8.55 -23.61 4.89
N PHE A 35 7.37 -24.12 5.23
CA PHE A 35 6.23 -24.11 4.32
C PHE A 35 5.78 -22.70 3.97
N VAL A 36 5.65 -21.78 4.94
CA VAL A 36 5.23 -20.38 4.70
C VAL A 36 6.24 -19.65 3.81
N ILE A 37 7.54 -19.78 4.05
CA ILE A 37 8.56 -19.18 3.18
C ILE A 37 8.48 -19.75 1.77
N SER A 38 8.39 -21.08 1.65
CA SER A 38 8.29 -21.75 0.36
C SER A 38 7.03 -21.30 -0.39
N TRP A 39 5.90 -21.18 0.32
CA TRP A 39 4.65 -20.65 -0.21
C TRP A 39 4.81 -19.21 -0.72
N ALA A 40 5.47 -18.34 0.05
CA ALA A 40 5.67 -16.93 -0.33
C ALA A 40 6.52 -16.81 -1.61
N VAL A 41 7.63 -17.53 -1.68
CA VAL A 41 8.50 -17.56 -2.88
C VAL A 41 7.74 -18.08 -4.09
N LEU A 42 7.03 -19.22 -3.94
CA LEU A 42 6.23 -19.78 -5.01
C LEU A 42 5.14 -18.81 -5.46
N PHE A 43 4.41 -18.21 -4.53
CA PHE A 43 3.36 -17.23 -4.83
C PHE A 43 3.90 -16.08 -5.69
N LEU A 44 5.03 -15.48 -5.31
CA LEU A 44 5.62 -14.37 -6.06
C LEU A 44 6.09 -14.81 -7.46
N GLN A 45 6.70 -15.99 -7.60
CA GLN A 45 7.13 -16.50 -8.91
C GLN A 45 5.94 -16.81 -9.82
N PHE A 46 4.90 -17.44 -9.28
CA PHE A 46 3.67 -17.69 -10.02
C PHE A 46 2.95 -16.39 -10.39
N TRP A 47 3.00 -15.37 -9.51
CA TRP A 47 2.46 -14.04 -9.81
C TRP A 47 3.20 -13.43 -11.01
N LYS A 48 4.55 -13.48 -11.03
CA LYS A 48 5.36 -12.97 -12.15
C LYS A 48 4.98 -13.67 -13.47
N ARG A 49 4.89 -15.00 -13.45
CA ARG A 49 4.45 -15.78 -14.62
C ARG A 49 3.05 -15.39 -15.08
N LYS A 50 2.12 -15.19 -14.15
CA LYS A 50 0.74 -14.81 -14.47
C LYS A 50 0.68 -13.40 -15.05
N ASN A 51 1.49 -12.47 -14.54
CA ASN A 51 1.60 -11.12 -15.07
C ASN A 51 2.04 -11.16 -16.55
N SER A 52 3.13 -11.87 -16.86
CA SER A 52 3.60 -12.02 -18.26
C SER A 52 2.54 -12.63 -19.18
N ALA A 53 1.79 -13.64 -18.72
CA ALA A 53 0.71 -14.24 -19.50
C ALA A 53 -0.46 -13.26 -19.74
N LEU A 54 -0.79 -12.40 -18.77
CA LEU A 54 -1.82 -11.38 -18.91
C LEU A 54 -1.39 -10.26 -19.86
N LEU A 55 -0.13 -9.82 -19.78
CA LEU A 55 0.41 -8.83 -20.71
C LEU A 55 0.34 -9.31 -22.16
N ALA A 56 0.78 -10.54 -22.42
CA ALA A 56 0.70 -11.16 -23.73
C ALA A 56 -0.74 -11.26 -24.23
N ARG A 57 -1.69 -11.63 -23.35
CA ARG A 57 -3.12 -11.73 -23.70
C ARG A 57 -3.77 -10.38 -23.99
N TRP A 58 -3.38 -9.33 -23.26
CA TRP A 58 -3.93 -7.99 -23.41
C TRP A 58 -3.25 -7.18 -24.51
N GLY A 59 -2.18 -7.69 -25.11
CA GLY A 59 -1.44 -6.97 -26.15
C GLY A 59 -0.80 -5.67 -25.64
N ILE A 60 -0.54 -5.58 -24.33
CA ILE A 60 0.19 -4.46 -23.75
C ILE A 60 1.65 -4.68 -24.13
N HIS A 61 2.05 -4.08 -25.25
CA HIS A 61 3.44 -4.06 -25.69
C HIS A 61 4.24 -3.23 -24.69
N CYS A 62 4.96 -3.88 -23.78
CA CYS A 62 6.07 -3.24 -23.07
C CYS A 62 6.96 -2.62 -24.14
N SER A 63 7.01 -1.29 -24.20
CA SER A 63 7.93 -0.67 -25.14
C SER A 63 9.34 -1.11 -24.74
N LEU A 64 10.08 -1.66 -25.70
CA LEU A 64 11.49 -2.04 -25.59
C LEU A 64 12.39 -0.88 -25.08
N SER A 65 11.83 0.32 -24.92
CA SER A 65 12.43 1.49 -24.28
C SER A 65 12.80 1.27 -22.81
N GLU A 66 12.02 0.48 -22.05
CA GLU A 66 12.28 0.28 -20.61
C GLU A 66 13.47 -0.66 -20.34
N TYR A 67 13.81 -1.56 -21.27
CA TYR A 67 15.00 -2.41 -21.15
C TYR A 67 16.23 -1.77 -21.80
N LYS A 68 16.06 -1.02 -22.90
CA LYS A 68 17.17 -0.33 -23.59
C LYS A 68 17.82 0.79 -22.76
N ASN A 69 17.14 1.37 -21.77
CA ASN A 69 17.75 2.37 -20.90
C ASN A 69 18.79 1.79 -19.93
N LEU A 70 18.90 0.45 -19.83
CA LEU A 70 20.00 -0.22 -19.12
C LEU A 70 21.19 -0.56 -20.03
N ASP A 71 20.98 -0.66 -21.35
CA ASP A 71 21.99 -1.13 -22.33
C ASP A 71 22.41 -0.09 -23.38
N ASN A 72 21.88 1.14 -23.36
CA ASN A 72 22.28 2.23 -24.27
C ASN A 72 23.64 2.87 -23.91
N VAL A 73 24.65 2.04 -23.59
CA VAL A 73 26.06 2.46 -23.50
C VAL A 73 26.92 1.89 -24.65
N SER A 74 26.41 1.02 -25.51
CA SER A 74 27.21 0.51 -26.62
C SER A 74 26.37 0.18 -27.84
N PHE A 75 26.42 1.05 -28.86
CA PHE A 75 26.45 0.74 -30.30
C PHE A 75 25.93 1.90 -31.16
N LEU A 76 26.55 3.08 -31.10
CA LEU A 76 26.53 4.05 -32.20
C LEU A 76 27.86 4.78 -32.23
N SER A 77 28.91 4.09 -32.70
CA SER A 77 30.22 4.68 -32.98
C SER A 77 30.96 3.83 -34.01
N ASP A 78 30.29 3.49 -35.11
CA ASP A 78 30.98 2.82 -36.22
C ASP A 78 30.50 3.38 -37.56
N SER A 79 30.54 4.72 -37.69
CA SER A 79 30.54 5.40 -38.99
C SER A 79 30.72 6.92 -38.88
N LEU A 80 31.64 7.44 -38.05
CA LEU A 80 32.03 8.85 -38.17
C LEU A 80 33.54 9.04 -38.01
N THR A 81 34.09 9.47 -39.14
CA THR A 81 35.39 10.06 -39.49
C THR A 81 36.37 10.44 -38.38
N VAL A 82 37.64 10.18 -38.66
CA VAL A 82 38.80 10.13 -37.76
C VAL A 82 39.27 11.49 -37.21
N GLU A 83 38.72 12.63 -37.63
CA GLU A 83 39.28 13.95 -37.28
C GLU A 83 38.60 14.73 -36.12
N GLU A 84 37.44 14.30 -35.58
CA GLU A 84 36.78 14.99 -34.45
C GLU A 84 37.11 14.41 -33.05
N LYS A 85 37.98 13.39 -32.97
CA LYS A 85 38.13 12.59 -31.75
C LYS A 85 38.83 13.28 -30.57
N GLU A 86 39.69 14.28 -30.76
CA GLU A 86 40.40 14.88 -29.59
C GLU A 86 39.62 16.01 -28.90
N PHE A 87 38.92 16.86 -29.65
CA PHE A 87 38.13 17.96 -29.05
C PHE A 87 36.76 17.48 -28.53
N GLY A 88 36.17 16.48 -29.19
CA GLY A 88 34.93 15.82 -28.74
C GLY A 88 35.13 14.95 -27.50
N VAL A 89 36.28 14.29 -27.33
CA VAL A 89 36.52 13.46 -26.14
C VAL A 89 36.63 14.30 -24.87
N VAL A 90 37.27 15.48 -24.92
CA VAL A 90 37.36 16.36 -23.74
C VAL A 90 36.00 16.94 -23.37
N SER A 91 35.19 17.38 -24.34
CA SER A 91 33.83 17.90 -24.07
C SER A 91 32.91 16.80 -23.55
N VAL A 92 32.95 15.60 -24.12
CA VAL A 92 32.18 14.43 -23.66
C VAL A 92 32.62 13.97 -22.27
N VAL A 93 33.91 14.01 -21.93
CA VAL A 93 34.39 13.67 -20.58
C VAL A 93 33.96 14.72 -19.54
N VAL A 94 34.00 16.01 -19.90
CA VAL A 94 33.52 17.11 -19.03
C VAL A 94 32.01 17.01 -18.84
N GLU A 95 31.25 16.68 -19.88
CA GLU A 95 29.80 16.52 -19.85
C GLU A 95 29.39 15.26 -19.07
N LYS A 96 30.09 14.14 -19.25
CA LYS A 96 29.94 12.93 -18.42
C LYS A 96 30.23 13.21 -16.94
N ARG A 97 31.25 14.01 -16.62
CA ARG A 97 31.58 14.39 -15.23
C ARG A 97 30.51 15.30 -14.63
N LYS A 98 29.96 16.25 -15.40
CA LYS A 98 28.83 17.10 -14.98
C LYS A 98 27.56 16.28 -14.77
N PHE A 99 27.28 15.33 -15.66
CA PHE A 99 26.15 14.41 -15.56
C PHE A 99 26.27 13.52 -14.32
N GLN A 100 27.42 12.86 -14.12
CA GLN A 100 27.70 12.07 -12.92
C GLN A 100 27.54 12.90 -11.65
N ARG A 101 28.06 14.13 -11.62
CA ARG A 101 27.91 15.02 -10.46
C ARG A 101 26.45 15.35 -10.17
N ASN A 102 25.65 15.59 -11.21
CA ASN A 102 24.22 15.86 -11.05
C ASN A 102 23.46 14.62 -10.56
N GLU A 103 23.83 13.42 -11.03
CA GLU A 103 23.26 12.17 -10.53
C GLU A 103 23.63 11.93 -9.05
N TRP A 104 24.90 12.11 -8.68
CA TRP A 104 25.34 12.00 -7.29
C TRP A 104 24.66 13.01 -6.38
N PHE A 105 24.46 14.24 -6.85
CA PHE A 105 23.70 15.25 -6.12
C PHE A 105 22.23 14.84 -5.95
N GLY A 106 21.61 14.28 -7.00
CA GLY A 106 20.26 13.71 -6.93
C GLY A 106 20.16 12.54 -5.96
N VAL A 107 21.13 11.62 -5.94
CA VAL A 107 21.23 10.53 -4.98
C VAL A 107 21.34 11.07 -3.55
N LEU A 108 22.21 12.05 -3.31
CA LEU A 108 22.38 12.66 -1.99
C LEU A 108 21.10 13.33 -1.48
N LEU A 109 20.38 14.05 -2.35
CA LEU A 109 19.07 14.64 -2.01
C LEU A 109 18.05 13.56 -1.65
N ARG A 110 18.00 12.44 -2.39
CA ARG A 110 17.12 11.30 -2.06
C ARG A 110 17.48 10.68 -0.71
N ILE A 111 18.76 10.47 -0.43
CA ILE A 111 19.22 9.95 0.87
C ILE A 111 18.84 10.90 2.00
N ARG A 112 19.09 12.20 1.84
CA ARG A 112 18.73 13.23 2.82
C ARG A 112 17.22 13.24 3.09
N ASN A 113 16.41 13.26 2.03
CA ASN A 113 14.96 13.28 2.15
C ASN A 113 14.44 12.00 2.82
N ASN A 114 14.99 10.82 2.47
CA ASN A 114 14.66 9.56 3.13
C ASN A 114 15.07 9.57 4.61
N ALA A 115 16.24 10.12 4.94
CA ALA A 115 16.68 10.25 6.33
C ALA A 115 15.78 11.19 7.14
N ILE A 116 15.30 12.29 6.56
CA ILE A 116 14.33 13.20 7.20
C ILE A 116 13.02 12.45 7.51
N ILE A 117 12.53 11.65 6.56
CA ILE A 117 11.30 10.86 6.77
C ILE A 117 11.50 9.83 7.88
N VAL A 118 12.61 9.07 7.85
CA VAL A 118 12.92 8.07 8.88
C VAL A 118 13.08 8.72 10.25
N LEU A 119 13.77 9.85 10.34
CA LEU A 119 13.92 10.59 11.60
C LEU A 119 12.58 11.10 12.11
N ALA A 120 11.74 11.65 11.22
CA ALA A 120 10.39 12.10 11.58
C ALA A 120 9.52 10.94 12.09
N ILE A 121 9.60 9.76 11.46
CA ILE A 121 8.92 8.55 11.94
C ILE A 121 9.37 8.19 13.35
N ILE A 122 10.69 8.09 13.57
CA ILE A 122 11.25 7.68 14.86
C ILE A 122 10.83 8.67 15.96
N CYS A 123 10.98 9.97 15.71
CA CYS A 123 10.68 11.02 16.68
C CYS A 123 9.18 11.16 16.98
N LEU A 124 8.30 10.92 16.00
CA LEU A 124 6.86 11.05 16.20
C LEU A 124 6.24 9.75 16.70
N GLN A 125 6.70 8.59 16.25
CA GLN A 125 5.96 7.36 16.46
C GLN A 125 6.38 6.58 17.71
N LEU A 126 7.67 6.57 18.05
CA LEU A 126 8.14 5.88 19.25
C LEU A 126 7.54 6.47 20.55
N PRO A 127 7.44 7.80 20.74
CA PRO A 127 6.82 8.35 21.93
C PRO A 127 5.34 7.99 22.06
N PHE A 128 4.61 7.89 20.94
CA PHE A 128 3.20 7.49 20.94
C PHE A 128 3.03 6.02 21.32
N GLU A 129 3.89 5.11 20.85
CA GLU A 129 3.88 3.70 21.28
C GLU A 129 4.22 3.58 22.76
N LEU A 130 5.18 4.36 23.27
CA LEU A 130 5.54 4.35 24.69
C LEU A 130 4.38 4.88 25.56
N ALA A 131 3.75 5.97 25.14
CA ALA A 131 2.57 6.51 25.82
C ALA A 131 1.41 5.51 25.79
N TYR A 132 1.20 4.82 24.67
CA TYR A 132 0.19 3.76 24.54
C TYR A 132 0.47 2.61 25.51
N ALA A 133 1.72 2.14 25.60
CA ALA A 133 2.09 1.06 26.52
C ALA A 133 1.80 1.43 27.98
N HIS A 134 2.19 2.63 28.41
CA HIS A 134 1.92 3.12 29.77
C HIS A 134 0.42 3.26 30.06
N LEU A 135 -0.36 3.80 29.11
CA LEU A 135 -1.81 3.91 29.24
C LEU A 135 -2.52 2.55 29.23
N TYR A 136 -1.96 1.58 28.51
CA TYR A 136 -2.49 0.22 28.43
C TYR A 136 -2.32 -0.52 29.78
N GLU A 137 -1.21 -0.30 30.48
CA GLU A 137 -0.99 -0.84 31.83
C GLU A 137 -1.95 -0.24 32.87
N ILE A 138 -2.27 1.05 32.75
CA ILE A 138 -3.23 1.74 33.64
C ILE A 138 -4.68 1.29 33.37
N ALA A 139 -4.99 0.81 32.16
CA ALA A 139 -6.33 0.42 31.79
C ALA A 139 -6.78 -0.87 32.53
N GLU A 140 -7.64 -0.70 33.53
CA GLU A 140 -8.14 -1.78 34.39
C GLU A 140 -9.16 -2.70 33.70
N THR A 141 -9.99 -2.16 32.79
CA THR A 141 -11.05 -2.93 32.11
C THR A 141 -10.69 -3.26 30.67
N GLU A 142 -11.12 -4.45 30.20
CA GLU A 142 -10.89 -4.88 28.81
C GLU A 142 -11.51 -3.91 27.79
N VAL A 143 -12.70 -3.37 28.07
CA VAL A 143 -13.37 -2.40 27.19
C VAL A 143 -12.53 -1.14 27.02
N MET A 144 -11.92 -0.64 28.09
CA MET A 144 -11.02 0.52 28.03
C MET A 144 -9.78 0.22 27.18
N ARG A 145 -9.25 -1.00 27.23
CA ARG A 145 -8.11 -1.41 26.38
C ARG A 145 -8.47 -1.40 24.90
N TYR A 146 -9.62 -1.96 24.51
CA TYR A 146 -10.09 -1.91 23.13
C TYR A 146 -10.35 -0.48 22.64
N LEU A 147 -10.99 0.34 23.48
CA LEU A 147 -11.22 1.76 23.17
C LEU A 147 -9.90 2.53 23.01
N LEU A 148 -8.94 2.30 23.91
CA LEU A 148 -7.61 2.91 23.83
C LEU A 148 -6.90 2.51 22.53
N THR A 149 -6.97 1.23 22.13
CA THR A 149 -6.41 0.78 20.85
C THR A 149 -7.11 1.44 19.66
N ALA A 150 -8.43 1.60 19.68
CA ALA A 150 -9.15 2.27 18.60
C ALA A 150 -8.75 3.74 18.46
N VAL A 151 -8.68 4.47 19.58
CA VAL A 151 -8.22 5.88 19.61
C VAL A 151 -6.78 5.98 19.11
N TYR A 152 -5.91 5.07 19.58
CA TYR A 152 -4.52 4.98 19.16
C TYR A 152 -4.36 4.79 17.64
N LEU A 153 -5.08 3.81 17.07
CA LEU A 153 -5.02 3.53 15.62
C LEU A 153 -5.52 4.71 14.79
N VAL A 154 -6.59 5.38 15.21
CA VAL A 154 -7.11 6.60 14.54
C VAL A 154 -6.10 7.74 14.62
N ALA A 155 -5.51 7.97 15.80
CA ALA A 155 -4.51 9.02 16.00
C ALA A 155 -3.30 8.80 15.10
N ILE A 156 -2.77 7.58 15.06
CA ILE A 156 -1.61 7.28 14.21
C ILE A 156 -1.97 7.35 12.72
N GLN A 157 -3.13 6.85 12.30
CA GLN A 157 -3.56 6.99 10.90
C GLN A 157 -3.62 8.47 10.47
N TYR A 158 -4.01 9.37 11.37
CA TYR A 158 -3.97 10.80 11.13
C TYR A 158 -2.53 11.33 10.95
N TYR A 159 -1.59 10.95 11.83
CA TYR A 159 -0.18 11.34 11.70
C TYR A 159 0.47 10.79 10.43
N THR A 160 0.20 9.55 10.06
CA THR A 160 0.74 8.96 8.82
C THR A 160 0.21 9.67 7.58
N ARG A 161 -1.06 10.08 7.57
CA ARG A 161 -1.61 10.92 6.49
C ARG A 161 -0.89 12.27 6.39
N ILE A 162 -0.51 12.87 7.51
CA ILE A 162 0.32 14.09 7.51
C ILE A 162 1.70 13.79 6.92
N GLY A 163 2.37 12.71 7.36
CA GLY A 163 3.65 12.26 6.83
C GLY A 163 3.62 11.97 5.33
N GLY A 164 2.50 11.42 4.84
CA GLY A 164 2.25 11.23 3.41
C GLY A 164 2.23 12.55 2.63
N LYS A 165 1.50 13.56 3.12
CA LYS A 165 1.48 14.91 2.49
C LYS A 165 2.87 15.55 2.47
N VAL A 166 3.64 15.38 3.54
CA VAL A 166 5.03 15.82 3.60
C VAL A 166 5.87 15.10 2.55
N SER A 167 5.66 13.80 2.34
CA SER A 167 6.37 13.01 1.32
C SER A 167 6.09 13.49 -0.11
N VAL A 168 4.84 13.84 -0.41
CA VAL A 168 4.46 14.47 -1.69
C VAL A 168 5.20 15.79 -1.88
N ASN A 169 5.27 16.63 -0.82
CA ASN A 169 6.00 17.89 -0.90
C ASN A 169 7.51 17.68 -1.10
N LEU A 170 8.12 16.70 -0.43
CA LEU A 170 9.54 16.38 -0.56
C LEU A 170 9.91 15.96 -1.99
N ILE A 171 9.01 15.27 -2.68
CA ILE A 171 9.24 14.80 -4.05
C ILE A 171 9.29 15.93 -5.07
N LYS A 172 8.58 17.04 -4.84
CA LYS A 172 8.70 18.24 -5.69
C LYS A 172 10.12 18.80 -5.70
N TYR A 173 10.88 18.54 -4.63
CA TYR A 173 12.27 18.94 -4.51
C TYR A 173 13.24 17.83 -4.94
N GLU A 174 12.74 16.64 -5.28
CA GLU A 174 13.54 15.57 -5.88
C GLU A 174 13.56 15.79 -7.40
N ASN A 175 14.75 16.03 -7.96
CA ASN A 175 14.92 16.13 -9.40
C ASN A 175 14.83 14.72 -10.03
N ASN A 176 13.62 14.18 -10.13
CA ASN A 176 13.35 12.88 -10.72
C ASN A 176 13.28 12.98 -12.24
N GLN A 177 13.89 12.02 -12.94
CA GLN A 177 14.03 12.05 -14.40
C GLN A 177 12.71 11.82 -15.16
N GLY A 178 11.67 11.26 -14.51
CA GLY A 178 10.35 11.04 -15.11
C GLY A 178 9.23 10.75 -14.11
N GLU A 179 7.97 10.82 -14.56
CA GLU A 179 6.77 10.66 -13.73
C GLU A 179 6.73 9.30 -13.01
N GLU A 180 6.99 8.20 -13.71
CA GLU A 180 6.98 6.85 -13.12
C GLU A 180 8.04 6.67 -12.03
N SER A 181 9.25 7.21 -12.25
CA SER A 181 10.32 7.18 -11.25
C SER A 181 9.97 7.99 -10.01
N SER A 182 9.25 9.10 -10.20
CA SER A 182 8.76 9.95 -9.12
C SER A 182 7.66 9.27 -8.33
N SER A 183 6.68 8.68 -9.02
CA SER A 183 5.63 7.87 -8.40
C SER A 183 6.19 6.67 -7.65
N ALA A 184 7.19 5.97 -8.20
CA ALA A 184 7.86 4.87 -7.52
C ALA A 184 8.59 5.33 -6.24
N SER A 185 9.34 6.44 -6.30
CA SER A 185 9.99 7.06 -5.13
C SER A 185 8.96 7.42 -4.05
N LEU A 186 7.80 7.94 -4.45
CA LEU A 186 6.69 8.27 -3.55
C LEU A 186 6.12 7.02 -2.87
N VAL A 187 5.92 5.95 -3.65
CA VAL A 187 5.42 4.68 -3.13
C VAL A 187 6.37 4.14 -2.06
N TYR A 188 7.70 4.15 -2.28
CA TYR A 188 8.66 3.68 -1.26
C TYR A 188 8.64 4.54 0.02
N LYS A 189 8.58 5.87 -0.11
CA LYS A 189 8.54 6.79 1.04
C LYS A 189 7.25 6.62 1.86
N ALA A 190 6.12 6.61 1.16
CA ALA A 190 4.82 6.37 1.78
C ALA A 190 4.77 4.98 2.42
N PHE A 191 5.16 3.94 1.69
CA PHE A 191 5.22 2.58 2.23
C PHE A 191 6.07 2.51 3.49
N GLY A 192 7.25 3.15 3.53
CA GLY A 192 8.09 3.19 4.74
C GLY A 192 7.38 3.80 5.95
N LEU A 193 6.60 4.88 5.75
CA LEU A 193 5.79 5.50 6.80
C LEU A 193 4.75 4.52 7.35
N TYR A 194 3.95 3.91 6.48
CA TYR A 194 2.90 2.97 6.88
C TYR A 194 3.45 1.62 7.40
N PHE A 195 4.61 1.19 6.91
CA PHE A 195 5.32 0.03 7.42
C PHE A 195 5.73 0.27 8.88
N MET A 196 6.45 1.36 9.13
CA MET A 196 6.84 1.72 10.50
C MET A 196 5.60 1.95 11.37
N GLN A 197 4.53 2.52 10.79
CA GLN A 197 3.23 2.66 11.42
C GLN A 197 2.74 1.34 12.04
N SER A 198 2.63 0.33 11.19
CA SER A 198 1.96 -0.92 11.52
C SER A 198 2.80 -1.83 12.41
N TYR A 199 4.12 -1.84 12.20
CA TYR A 199 4.99 -2.86 12.79
C TYR A 199 5.82 -2.41 13.99
N ILE A 200 6.12 -1.10 14.15
CA ILE A 200 7.06 -0.68 15.20
C ILE A 200 6.59 -1.06 16.61
N GLY A 201 5.30 -0.94 16.92
CA GLY A 201 4.75 -1.37 18.21
C GLY A 201 4.73 -2.87 18.41
N LEU A 202 4.55 -3.62 17.33
CA LEU A 202 4.61 -5.08 17.38
C LEU A 202 6.05 -5.54 17.62
N PHE A 203 7.03 -4.90 16.97
CA PHE A 203 8.45 -5.13 17.22
C PHE A 203 8.88 -4.72 18.62
N TYR A 204 8.34 -3.62 19.14
CA TYR A 204 8.56 -3.19 20.53
C TYR A 204 8.10 -4.27 21.51
N HIS A 205 6.88 -4.78 21.36
CA HIS A 205 6.36 -5.85 22.22
C HIS A 205 7.12 -7.17 22.06
N ALA A 206 7.43 -7.56 20.82
CA ALA A 206 8.18 -8.78 20.54
C ALA A 206 9.59 -8.76 21.13
N SER A 207 10.30 -7.63 21.00
CA SER A 207 11.71 -7.54 21.39
C SER A 207 11.91 -7.26 22.88
N LEU A 208 11.08 -6.39 23.49
CA LEU A 208 11.26 -5.95 24.87
C LEU A 208 10.60 -6.90 25.87
N HIS A 209 9.33 -7.25 25.67
CA HIS A 209 8.59 -8.10 26.61
C HIS A 209 8.90 -9.59 26.45
N ARG A 210 9.38 -10.03 25.26
CA ARG A 210 9.73 -11.44 24.95
C ARG A 210 8.63 -12.47 25.23
N ASP A 211 7.39 -12.01 25.42
CA ASP A 211 6.23 -12.84 25.73
C ASP A 211 5.36 -13.06 24.49
N ILE A 212 5.42 -14.27 23.93
CA ILE A 212 4.67 -14.65 22.73
C ILE A 212 3.14 -14.55 22.97
N LEU A 213 2.68 -14.87 24.18
CA LEU A 213 1.26 -14.80 24.54
C LEU A 213 0.76 -13.35 24.62
N ALA A 214 1.56 -12.44 25.18
CA ALA A 214 1.24 -11.02 25.22
C ALA A 214 1.23 -10.44 23.80
N LEU A 215 2.24 -10.76 22.99
CA LEU A 215 2.31 -10.38 21.58
C LEU A 215 1.09 -10.86 20.79
N ARG A 216 0.68 -12.12 20.98
CA ARG A 216 -0.51 -12.69 20.33
C ARG A 216 -1.78 -11.92 20.68
N ARG A 217 -1.97 -11.56 21.96
CA ARG A 217 -3.14 -10.76 22.39
C ARG A 217 -3.15 -9.38 21.74
N VAL A 218 -2.03 -8.66 21.78
CA VAL A 218 -1.90 -7.33 21.17
C VAL A 218 -2.13 -7.40 19.66
N LEU A 219 -1.58 -8.43 18.99
CA LEU A 219 -1.76 -8.64 17.55
C LEU A 219 -3.23 -8.88 17.20
N ILE A 220 -3.91 -9.79 17.90
CA ILE A 220 -5.33 -10.09 17.65
C ILE A 220 -6.19 -8.84 17.89
N GLN A 221 -5.95 -8.11 18.99
CA GLN A 221 -6.65 -6.88 19.30
C GLN A 221 -6.45 -5.82 18.23
N ARG A 222 -5.19 -5.54 17.84
CA ARG A 222 -4.88 -4.58 16.78
C ARG A 222 -5.51 -5.01 15.44
N LEU A 223 -5.45 -6.30 15.07
CA LEU A 223 -6.00 -6.81 13.82
C LEU A 223 -7.53 -6.64 13.75
N ILE A 224 -8.26 -7.03 14.80
CA ILE A 224 -9.73 -6.91 14.82
C ILE A 224 -10.16 -5.45 14.77
N VAL A 225 -9.54 -4.60 15.61
CA VAL A 225 -9.89 -3.17 15.66
C VAL A 225 -9.53 -2.48 14.35
N TYR A 226 -8.37 -2.79 13.76
CA TYR A 226 -7.95 -2.25 12.47
C TYR A 226 -8.96 -2.64 11.37
N GLN A 227 -9.32 -3.93 11.27
CA GLN A 227 -10.23 -4.40 10.24
C GLN A 227 -11.62 -3.75 10.32
N VAL A 228 -12.14 -3.54 11.53
CA VAL A 228 -13.42 -2.87 11.74
C VAL A 228 -13.31 -1.39 11.39
N LEU A 229 -12.26 -0.70 11.84
CA LEU A 229 -12.04 0.71 11.54
C LEU A 229 -11.86 0.97 10.04
N GLU A 230 -11.09 0.14 9.36
CA GLU A 230 -10.84 0.24 7.93
C GLU A 230 -12.14 0.07 7.14
N ASN A 231 -12.88 -1.02 7.39
CA ASN A 231 -14.20 -1.24 6.78
C ASN A 231 -15.18 -0.08 7.02
N LEU A 232 -15.16 0.53 8.21
CA LEU A 232 -15.98 1.69 8.51
C LEU A 232 -15.54 2.92 7.71
N ILE A 233 -14.24 3.23 7.72
CA ILE A 233 -13.70 4.44 7.09
C ILE A 233 -13.75 4.37 5.57
N GLU A 234 -13.48 3.20 5.00
CA GLU A 234 -13.33 2.99 3.57
C GLU A 234 -14.66 2.72 2.86
N ASN A 235 -15.49 1.87 3.44
CA ASN A 235 -16.73 1.45 2.79
C ASN A 235 -17.94 2.24 3.32
N SER A 236 -18.07 2.36 4.64
CA SER A 236 -19.29 2.91 5.24
C SER A 236 -19.38 4.43 5.10
N ILE A 237 -18.29 5.16 5.39
CA ILE A 237 -18.30 6.64 5.33
C ILE A 237 -18.53 7.17 3.90
N PRO A 238 -17.85 6.69 2.85
CA PRO A 238 -18.07 7.21 1.49
C PRO A 238 -19.46 6.88 0.96
N TYR A 239 -19.98 5.69 1.26
CA TYR A 239 -21.35 5.32 0.92
C TYR A 239 -22.37 6.26 1.57
N LEU A 240 -22.23 6.50 2.87
CA LEU A 240 -23.12 7.39 3.61
C LEU A 240 -23.03 8.83 3.08
N LYS A 241 -21.81 9.33 2.82
CA LYS A 241 -21.57 10.66 2.24
C LYS A 241 -22.21 10.81 0.87
N TYR A 242 -22.09 9.81 -0.01
CA TYR A 242 -22.74 9.80 -1.32
C TYR A 242 -24.27 9.76 -1.19
N SER A 243 -24.79 8.86 -0.34
CA SER A 243 -26.23 8.71 -0.11
C SER A 243 -26.85 10.01 0.42
N TYR A 244 -26.19 10.67 1.37
CA TYR A 244 -26.61 11.95 1.92
C TYR A 244 -26.60 13.08 0.86
N LYS A 245 -25.53 13.21 0.07
CA LYS A 245 -25.47 14.19 -1.03
C LYS A 245 -26.58 13.97 -2.07
N LYS A 246 -26.82 12.71 -2.44
CA LYS A 246 -27.89 12.33 -3.36
C LYS A 246 -29.26 12.70 -2.79
N TYR A 247 -29.51 12.41 -1.51
CA TYR A 247 -30.74 12.76 -0.83
C TYR A 247 -31.01 14.27 -0.87
N ILE A 248 -30.02 15.09 -0.51
CA ILE A 248 -30.13 16.56 -0.56
C ILE A 248 -30.43 17.05 -1.99
N ALA A 249 -29.72 16.53 -2.99
CA ALA A 249 -29.90 16.93 -4.39
C ALA A 249 -31.32 16.64 -4.90
N VAL A 250 -31.87 15.47 -4.54
CA VAL A 250 -33.26 15.09 -4.85
C VAL A 250 -34.24 16.04 -4.16
N HIS A 251 -34.02 16.31 -2.88
CA HIS A 251 -34.93 17.12 -2.07
C HIS A 251 -34.96 18.60 -2.53
N LYS A 252 -33.79 19.17 -2.84
CA LYS A 252 -33.66 20.55 -3.35
C LYS A 252 -34.35 20.73 -4.71
N LYS A 253 -34.23 19.74 -5.62
CA LYS A 253 -34.90 19.79 -6.94
C LYS A 253 -36.41 19.55 -6.85
N LYS A 254 -36.89 18.80 -5.84
CA LYS A 254 -38.33 18.63 -5.58
C LYS A 254 -38.97 19.95 -5.13
N ARG A 255 -38.33 20.67 -4.19
CA ARG A 255 -38.76 22.02 -3.78
C ARG A 255 -38.68 23.04 -4.93
N GLY A 256 -37.64 23.00 -5.75
CA GLY A 256 -37.50 23.90 -6.90
C GLY A 256 -38.47 23.66 -8.07
N LYS A 257 -39.18 22.52 -8.10
CA LYS A 257 -40.17 22.20 -9.15
C LYS A 257 -41.58 22.72 -8.86
N GLU A 258 -41.87 23.15 -7.64
CA GLU A 258 -43.16 23.79 -7.31
C GLU A 258 -43.32 25.17 -8.00
N SER A 259 -42.23 25.79 -8.48
CA SER A 259 -42.25 27.11 -9.13
C SER A 259 -42.16 27.11 -10.66
N THR A 260 -41.94 25.96 -11.31
CA THR A 260 -41.86 25.89 -12.79
C THR A 260 -42.67 24.70 -13.33
N VAL A 261 -43.93 24.98 -13.68
CA VAL A 261 -44.79 24.07 -14.45
C VAL A 261 -44.19 23.94 -15.85
N GLY A 262 -43.79 22.72 -16.25
CA GLY A 262 -43.52 22.44 -17.66
C GLY A 262 -42.09 22.04 -18.05
N ARG A 263 -41.37 21.24 -17.26
CA ARG A 263 -40.52 20.17 -17.83
C ARG A 263 -40.19 19.15 -16.75
N SER A 264 -40.73 17.94 -16.86
CA SER A 264 -40.31 16.80 -16.07
C SER A 264 -38.91 16.35 -16.52
N VAL A 265 -37.89 17.19 -16.30
CA VAL A 265 -36.50 16.74 -16.38
C VAL A 265 -36.38 15.62 -15.35
N ARG A 266 -36.36 14.38 -15.85
CA ARG A 266 -36.08 13.17 -15.09
C ARG A 266 -34.78 13.44 -14.35
N LEU A 267 -34.84 13.58 -13.02
CA LEU A 267 -33.68 13.60 -12.14
C LEU A 267 -33.07 12.19 -12.12
N SER A 268 -32.54 11.75 -13.25
CA SER A 268 -32.00 10.40 -13.38
C SER A 268 -31.13 10.20 -14.61
N THR A 269 -30.62 11.25 -15.25
CA THR A 269 -29.62 11.04 -16.30
C THR A 269 -28.38 10.44 -15.64
N ARG A 270 -27.85 9.34 -16.19
CA ARG A 270 -26.67 8.63 -15.66
C ARG A 270 -25.51 9.59 -15.34
N VAL A 271 -25.38 10.65 -16.13
CA VAL A 271 -24.41 11.74 -15.99
C VAL A 271 -24.54 12.51 -14.67
N GLU A 272 -25.75 12.91 -14.25
CA GLU A 272 -25.96 13.64 -13.00
C GLU A 272 -25.57 12.78 -11.78
N LYS A 273 -25.87 11.48 -11.82
CA LYS A 273 -25.48 10.54 -10.76
C LYS A 273 -23.97 10.36 -10.67
N GLU A 274 -23.31 10.28 -11.81
CA GLU A 274 -21.86 10.10 -11.89
C GLU A 274 -21.11 11.37 -11.46
N TYR A 275 -21.65 12.55 -11.74
CA TYR A 275 -21.07 13.84 -11.31
C TYR A 275 -21.04 14.00 -9.78
N LEU A 276 -22.01 13.43 -9.06
CA LEU A 276 -22.07 13.52 -7.59
C LEU A 276 -21.08 12.60 -6.88
N LYS A 277 -20.51 11.61 -7.59
CA LYS A 277 -19.57 10.66 -7.00
C LYS A 277 -18.19 11.30 -6.86
N PRO A 278 -17.46 11.02 -5.75
CA PRO A 278 -16.06 11.41 -5.63
C PRO A 278 -15.19 10.70 -6.67
N SER A 279 -14.10 11.35 -7.05
CA SER A 279 -13.03 10.75 -7.85
C SER A 279 -12.28 9.68 -7.05
N TYR A 280 -11.76 8.67 -7.75
CA TYR A 280 -10.85 7.69 -7.18
C TYR A 280 -9.46 8.30 -7.06
N THR A 281 -9.08 8.72 -5.86
CA THR A 281 -7.82 9.44 -5.57
C THR A 281 -7.17 8.85 -4.33
N ALA A 282 -5.84 8.75 -4.32
CA ALA A 282 -5.11 8.28 -3.15
C ALA A 282 -5.32 9.18 -1.92
N SER A 283 -5.29 8.58 -0.73
CA SER A 283 -5.45 9.29 0.55
C SER A 283 -4.30 10.26 0.86
N ILE A 284 -3.12 10.03 0.27
CA ILE A 284 -1.87 10.73 0.53
C ILE A 284 -1.72 12.03 -0.29
N GLY A 285 -2.38 12.14 -1.44
CA GLY A 285 -2.34 13.35 -2.26
C GLY A 285 -2.90 13.17 -3.65
N ALA A 286 -3.38 14.27 -4.24
CA ALA A 286 -3.97 14.30 -5.58
C ALA A 286 -2.94 14.02 -6.71
N GLU A 287 -1.64 14.06 -6.42
CA GLU A 287 -0.57 13.79 -7.40
C GLU A 287 -0.45 12.30 -7.72
N LEU A 288 -0.83 11.43 -6.77
CA LEU A 288 -1.19 10.05 -7.07
C LEU A 288 -2.67 10.04 -7.45
N GLU A 289 -2.97 10.36 -8.71
CA GLU A 289 -4.35 10.26 -9.27
C GLU A 289 -4.91 8.82 -9.29
N ASP A 290 -4.26 7.88 -8.60
CA ASP A 290 -4.67 6.48 -8.55
C ASP A 290 -4.95 6.08 -7.10
N GLY A 291 -6.23 5.86 -6.77
CA GLY A 291 -6.64 5.31 -5.47
C GLY A 291 -6.11 3.88 -5.25
N LEU A 292 -5.55 3.26 -6.29
CA LEU A 292 -4.91 1.95 -6.25
C LEU A 292 -3.74 1.88 -5.28
N PHE A 293 -3.13 3.03 -4.95
CA PHE A 293 -2.10 3.10 -3.93
C PHE A 293 -2.60 2.57 -2.58
N ASP A 294 -3.77 3.01 -2.12
CA ASP A 294 -4.32 2.62 -0.81
C ASP A 294 -4.69 1.13 -0.82
N ASP A 295 -5.34 0.67 -1.90
CA ASP A 295 -5.75 -0.73 -2.06
C ASP A 295 -4.52 -1.69 -2.09
N PHE A 296 -3.42 -1.32 -2.77
CA PHE A 296 -2.19 -2.11 -2.71
C PHE A 296 -1.46 -2.01 -1.39
N LEU A 297 -1.51 -0.86 -0.73
CA LEU A 297 -0.89 -0.66 0.56
C LEU A 297 -1.50 -1.60 1.60
N GLU A 298 -2.83 -1.71 1.66
CA GLU A 298 -3.54 -2.65 2.55
C GLU A 298 -3.06 -4.08 2.33
N LEU A 299 -3.09 -4.56 1.07
CA LEU A 299 -2.64 -5.91 0.72
C LEU A 299 -1.17 -6.15 1.09
N THR A 300 -0.33 -5.15 0.91
CA THR A 300 1.11 -5.23 1.20
C THR A 300 1.39 -5.27 2.69
N LEU A 301 0.67 -4.48 3.49
CA LEU A 301 0.75 -4.54 4.96
C LEU A 301 0.17 -5.84 5.49
N GLN A 302 -0.93 -6.34 4.93
CA GLN A 302 -1.47 -7.65 5.31
C GLN A 302 -0.46 -8.78 5.01
N PHE A 303 0.18 -8.76 3.83
CA PHE A 303 1.22 -9.72 3.48
C PHE A 303 2.41 -9.65 4.45
N GLY A 304 2.89 -8.46 4.78
CA GLY A 304 3.99 -8.29 5.73
C GLY A 304 3.66 -8.76 7.14
N MET A 305 2.44 -8.48 7.63
CA MET A 305 1.93 -8.99 8.90
C MET A 305 1.98 -10.53 8.95
N ILE A 306 1.57 -11.18 7.86
CA ILE A 306 1.65 -12.63 7.72
C ILE A 306 3.11 -13.10 7.76
N MET A 307 3.98 -12.52 6.93
CA MET A 307 5.37 -12.98 6.83
C MET A 307 6.17 -12.79 8.13
N MET A 308 5.90 -11.72 8.87
CA MET A 308 6.62 -11.39 10.10
C MET A 308 6.07 -12.08 11.34
N PHE A 309 4.74 -12.27 11.44
CA PHE A 309 4.09 -12.71 12.67
C PHE A 309 3.32 -14.04 12.57
N ALA A 310 3.38 -14.75 11.44
CA ALA A 310 2.76 -16.07 11.28
C ALA A 310 3.18 -17.08 12.37
N CYS A 311 4.41 -16.97 12.89
CA CYS A 311 4.90 -17.84 13.96
C CYS A 311 4.18 -17.61 15.29
N ALA A 312 3.94 -16.35 15.65
CA ALA A 312 3.23 -16.01 16.88
C ALA A 312 1.73 -16.31 16.80
N PHE A 313 1.17 -16.27 15.58
CA PHE A 313 -0.26 -16.48 15.35
C PHE A 313 -0.55 -17.12 13.98
N PRO A 314 -0.48 -18.46 13.87
CA PRO A 314 -0.73 -19.17 12.59
C PRO A 314 -2.13 -18.94 12.01
N LEU A 315 -3.14 -18.65 12.86
CA LEU A 315 -4.48 -18.32 12.40
C LEU A 315 -4.57 -17.00 11.62
N ILE A 316 -3.51 -16.17 11.60
CA ILE A 316 -3.48 -14.93 10.82
C ILE A 316 -3.83 -15.16 9.35
N PHE A 317 -3.44 -16.31 8.78
CA PHE A 317 -3.79 -16.69 7.41
C PHE A 317 -5.30 -16.90 7.23
N CYS A 318 -6.01 -17.43 8.23
CA CYS A 318 -7.45 -17.58 8.17
C CYS A 318 -8.15 -16.22 8.19
N PHE A 319 -7.73 -15.33 9.09
CA PHE A 319 -8.26 -13.96 9.16
C PHE A 319 -8.00 -13.19 7.86
N ALA A 320 -6.78 -13.27 7.32
CA ALA A 320 -6.45 -12.62 6.06
C ALA A 320 -7.19 -13.23 4.87
N ALA A 321 -7.44 -14.54 4.84
CA ALA A 321 -8.23 -15.18 3.78
C ALA A 321 -9.69 -14.69 3.81
N LEU A 322 -10.28 -14.64 5.01
CA LEU A 322 -11.64 -14.12 5.20
C LEU A 322 -11.72 -12.65 4.80
N ASN A 323 -10.76 -11.83 5.25
CA ASN A 323 -10.71 -10.42 4.88
C ASN A 323 -10.63 -10.25 3.36
N ASN A 324 -9.73 -10.96 2.69
CA ASN A 324 -9.55 -10.81 1.24
C ASN A 324 -10.77 -11.26 0.41
N VAL A 325 -11.61 -12.15 0.95
CA VAL A 325 -12.87 -12.54 0.31
C VAL A 325 -13.92 -11.43 0.45
N THR A 326 -14.00 -10.78 1.61
CA THR A 326 -14.88 -9.63 1.82
C THR A 326 -14.39 -8.42 1.02
N GLU A 327 -13.08 -8.17 1.02
CA GLU A 327 -12.45 -7.01 0.39
C GLU A 327 -12.63 -7.03 -1.13
N LEU A 328 -12.46 -8.20 -1.76
CA LEU A 328 -12.73 -8.34 -3.20
C LEU A 328 -14.15 -7.90 -3.60
N ARG A 329 -15.13 -8.07 -2.70
CA ARG A 329 -16.51 -7.63 -2.93
C ARG A 329 -16.71 -6.16 -2.56
N ALA A 330 -16.07 -5.71 -1.48
CA ALA A 330 -16.10 -4.33 -1.03
C ALA A 330 -15.48 -3.39 -2.07
N ASP A 331 -14.28 -3.67 -2.55
CA ASP A 331 -13.59 -2.94 -3.62
C ASP A 331 -14.39 -2.89 -4.92
N ALA A 332 -15.00 -4.02 -5.30
CA ALA A 332 -15.87 -4.06 -6.46
C ALA A 332 -17.08 -3.12 -6.29
N LEU A 333 -17.68 -3.09 -5.10
CA LEU A 333 -18.81 -2.20 -4.79
C LEU A 333 -18.37 -0.73 -4.73
N LYS A 334 -17.21 -0.44 -4.15
CA LYS A 334 -16.55 0.87 -4.10
C LYS A 334 -16.39 1.46 -5.50
N LEU A 335 -15.83 0.70 -6.44
CA LEU A 335 -15.62 1.14 -7.83
C LEU A 335 -16.92 1.23 -8.66
N LEU A 336 -17.90 0.35 -8.43
CA LEU A 336 -19.13 0.34 -9.23
C LEU A 336 -20.16 1.40 -8.77
N VAL A 337 -20.30 1.57 -7.46
CA VAL A 337 -21.40 2.36 -6.87
C VAL A 337 -20.92 3.67 -6.28
N MET A 338 -19.80 3.67 -5.56
CA MET A 338 -19.39 4.81 -4.73
C MET A 338 -18.54 5.82 -5.48
N LEU A 339 -17.67 5.36 -6.37
CA LEU A 339 -16.68 6.19 -7.05
C LEU A 339 -17.07 6.49 -8.49
N LYS A 340 -16.54 7.61 -9.00
CA LYS A 340 -16.58 7.94 -10.42
C LYS A 340 -15.65 6.99 -11.18
N ARG A 341 -16.05 6.58 -12.38
CA ARG A 341 -15.22 5.73 -13.25
C ARG A 341 -13.81 6.33 -13.43
N PRO A 342 -12.74 5.62 -13.03
CA PRO A 342 -11.37 6.07 -13.25
C PRO A 342 -10.99 6.02 -14.73
N VAL A 343 -9.99 6.81 -15.13
CA VAL A 343 -9.44 6.80 -16.48
C VAL A 343 -8.60 5.53 -16.67
N PRO A 344 -8.83 4.73 -17.73
CA PRO A 344 -8.05 3.52 -17.95
C PRO A 344 -6.59 3.88 -18.27
N ARG A 345 -5.65 3.22 -17.60
CA ARG A 345 -4.21 3.32 -17.85
C ARG A 345 -3.65 1.93 -18.16
N ALA A 346 -2.76 1.84 -19.13
CA ALA A 346 -2.02 0.61 -19.38
C ALA A 346 -0.85 0.53 -18.40
N ALA A 347 -0.67 -0.63 -17.76
CA ALA A 347 0.44 -0.88 -16.85
C ALA A 347 1.06 -2.24 -17.19
N ALA A 348 2.39 -2.28 -17.28
CA ALA A 348 3.14 -3.50 -17.53
C ALA A 348 3.27 -4.38 -16.27
N THR A 349 3.34 -3.76 -15.10
CA THR A 349 3.51 -4.46 -13.83
C THR A 349 2.75 -3.71 -12.73
N ILE A 350 2.74 -4.26 -11.52
CA ILE A 350 2.31 -3.55 -10.31
C ILE A 350 3.34 -2.49 -9.84
N GLY A 351 4.40 -2.24 -10.62
CA GLY A 351 5.40 -1.22 -10.34
C GLY A 351 6.23 -1.53 -9.09
N ALA A 352 6.47 -0.49 -8.27
CA ALA A 352 7.30 -0.54 -7.07
C ALA A 352 6.83 -1.59 -6.04
N TRP A 353 5.52 -1.91 -6.02
CA TRP A 353 4.96 -2.91 -5.12
C TRP A 353 5.60 -4.29 -5.28
N LEU A 354 5.98 -4.68 -6.49
CA LEU A 354 6.63 -5.97 -6.73
C LEU A 354 7.98 -6.10 -6.01
N ASN A 355 8.73 -5.00 -5.94
CA ASN A 355 9.99 -4.95 -5.20
C ASN A 355 9.72 -4.97 -3.70
N ILE A 356 8.71 -4.24 -3.24
CA ILE A 356 8.30 -4.25 -1.82
C ILE A 356 7.92 -5.67 -1.37
N PHE A 357 7.11 -6.39 -2.15
CA PHE A 357 6.73 -7.77 -1.84
C PHE A 357 7.92 -8.74 -1.79
N GLN A 358 9.03 -8.45 -2.50
CA GLN A 358 10.25 -9.29 -2.47
C GLN A 358 11.18 -8.96 -1.30
N VAL A 359 11.04 -7.78 -0.70
CA VAL A 359 11.85 -7.34 0.46
C VAL A 359 11.33 -7.97 1.76
N TYR A 360 10.02 -8.20 1.84
CA TYR A 360 9.40 -9.03 2.88
C TYR A 360 9.83 -10.49 2.77
#